data_AF-A0A132UD57-F1
#
_entry.id   AF-A0A132UD57-F1
#
_cell.length_a   1.000
_cell.length_b   1.000
_cell.length_c   1.000
_cell.angle_alpha   90.00
_cell.angle_beta   90.00
_cell.angle_gamma   90.00
#
_symmetry.space_group_name_H-M   'P 1'
#
loop_
_entity.id
_entity.type
_entity.pdbx_description
1 polymer ?
#
loop_
_entity_poly.entity_id
_entity_poly.type
_entity_poly.pdbx_seq_one_letter_code
_entity_poly.pdbx_strand_id
1 'polypeptide(L)'
;HGGHWTQHDPRRTGATIMGELGISSDVIDLCLNHKKAKKTTRTYQRQTMLPQRKEAFDALGAHLTQLLGMPDTWLPRAPTGEDI
;
A
#
# COMPACT_ATOMS: atom_id res chain seq x y z
N HIS A 1 13.49 -10.56 -15.81
CA HIS A 1 12.04 -10.83 -15.91
C HIS A 1 11.27 -9.69 -15.27
N GLY A 2 10.94 -8.64 -16.03
CA GLY A 2 10.11 -7.53 -15.55
C GLY A 2 9.18 -7.16 -16.67
N GLY A 3 7.94 -7.67 -16.63
CA GLY A 3 6.93 -7.31 -17.61
C GLY A 3 6.61 -5.82 -17.57
N HIS A 4 5.78 -5.33 -18.50
CA HIS A 4 5.32 -3.95 -18.48
C HIS A 4 4.69 -3.62 -17.11
N TRP A 5 5.18 -2.54 -16.50
CA TRP A 5 4.59 -1.98 -15.29
C TRP A 5 3.18 -1.47 -15.61
N THR A 6 2.22 -1.83 -14.77
CA THR A 6 0.82 -1.48 -14.88
C THR A 6 0.36 -0.75 -13.62
N GLN A 7 -0.82 -0.13 -13.69
CA GLN A 7 -1.48 0.47 -12.53
C GLN A 7 -1.77 -0.53 -11.38
N HIS A 8 -1.65 -1.84 -11.61
CA HIS A 8 -1.87 -2.87 -10.58
C HIS A 8 -0.60 -3.18 -9.77
N ASP A 9 0.57 -2.85 -10.29
CA ASP A 9 1.86 -3.16 -9.65
C ASP A 9 2.04 -2.47 -8.29
N PRO A 10 1.67 -1.19 -8.10
CA PRO A 10 1.71 -0.58 -6.77
C PRO A 10 0.80 -1.30 -5.76
N ARG A 11 -0.38 -1.74 -6.19
CA ARG A 11 -1.34 -2.45 -5.33
C ARG A 11 -0.80 -3.82 -4.92
N ARG A 12 -0.22 -4.57 -5.86
CA ARG A 12 0.40 -5.88 -5.58
C ARG A 12 1.59 -5.74 -4.64
N THR A 13 2.46 -4.78 -4.92
CA THR A 13 3.65 -4.49 -4.11
C THR A 13 3.25 -4.12 -2.68
N GLY A 14 2.32 -3.18 -2.52
CA GLY A 14 1.81 -2.78 -1.20
C GLY A 14 1.16 -3.94 -0.44
N ALA A 15 0.40 -4.79 -1.12
CA ALA A 15 -0.23 -5.96 -0.50
C ALA A 15 0.80 -6.98 0.02
N THR A 16 1.84 -7.26 -0.78
CA THR A 16 2.94 -8.15 -0.39
C THR A 16 3.66 -7.61 0.84
N ILE A 17 4.05 -6.33 0.82
CA ILE A 17 4.75 -5.69 1.94
C ILE A 17 3.87 -5.72 3.21
N MET A 18 2.59 -5.36 3.11
CA MET A 18 1.68 -5.44 4.26
C MET A 18 1.56 -6.87 4.81
N GLY A 19 1.55 -7.88 3.95
CA GLY A 19 1.56 -9.29 4.37
C GLY A 19 2.84 -9.68 5.09
N GLU A 20 4.00 -9.25 4.60
CA GLU A 20 5.31 -9.47 5.24
C GLU A 20 5.41 -8.76 6.60
N LEU A 21 4.75 -7.61 6.76
CA LEU A 21 4.61 -6.88 8.02
C LEU A 21 3.57 -7.50 8.99
N GLY A 22 2.93 -8.61 8.62
CA GLY A 22 1.99 -9.34 9.47
C GLY A 22 0.56 -8.78 9.48
N ILE A 23 0.20 -7.88 8.56
CA ILE A 23 -1.18 -7.39 8.42
C ILE A 23 -2.06 -8.52 7.88
N SER A 24 -3.25 -8.68 8.46
CA SER A 24 -4.17 -9.75 8.04
C SER A 24 -4.70 -9.53 6.62
N SER A 25 -4.93 -10.64 5.90
CA SER A 25 -5.47 -10.62 4.54
C SER A 25 -6.81 -9.90 4.44
N ASP A 26 -7.65 -9.98 5.49
CA ASP A 26 -8.93 -9.26 5.54
C ASP A 26 -8.77 -7.74 5.55
N VAL A 27 -7.76 -7.22 6.29
CA VAL A 27 -7.44 -5.79 6.32
C VAL A 27 -6.81 -5.35 5.00
N ILE A 28 -5.88 -6.15 4.45
CA ILE A 28 -5.25 -5.88 3.15
C ILE A 28 -6.31 -5.78 2.04
N ASP A 29 -7.27 -6.71 2.00
CA ASP A 29 -8.38 -6.67 1.04
C ASP A 29 -9.21 -5.38 1.14
N LEU A 30 -9.43 -4.89 2.36
CA LEU A 30 -10.15 -3.64 2.60
C LEU A 30 -9.32 -2.41 2.21
N CYS A 31 -8.00 -2.44 2.43
CA CYS A 31 -7.07 -1.40 1.95
C CYS A 31 -7.09 -1.31 0.42
N LEU A 32 -7.14 -2.44 -0.26
CA LEU A 32 -7.21 -2.53 -1.72
C LEU A 32 -8.62 -2.28 -2.29
N ASN A 33 -9.61 -2.09 -1.43
CA ASN A 33 -11.02 -1.94 -1.79
C ASN A 33 -11.52 -3.12 -2.67
N HIS A 34 -11.05 -4.33 -2.38
CA HIS A 34 -11.44 -5.53 -3.11
C HIS A 34 -12.90 -5.91 -2.83
N LYS A 35 -13.60 -6.34 -3.88
CA LYS A 35 -14.93 -6.93 -3.72
C LYS A 35 -14.80 -8.31 -3.08
N LYS A 36 -15.46 -8.51 -1.93
CA LYS A 36 -15.52 -9.82 -1.28
C LYS A 36 -16.21 -10.84 -2.21
N ALA A 37 -15.53 -11.96 -2.47
CA ALA A 37 -15.98 -12.96 -3.45
C ALA A 37 -17.26 -13.71 -3.04
N LYS A 38 -17.42 -14.02 -1.74
CA LYS A 38 -18.55 -14.82 -1.23
C LYS A 38 -19.75 -13.93 -0.88
N LYS A 39 -20.96 -14.34 -1.30
CA LYS A 39 -22.23 -13.65 -0.96
C LYS A 39 -22.43 -13.55 0.55
N THR A 40 -22.12 -14.61 1.30
CA THR A 40 -22.25 -14.65 2.76
C THR A 40 -21.35 -13.64 3.45
N THR A 41 -20.07 -13.57 3.07
CA THR A 41 -19.12 -12.57 3.56
C THR A 41 -19.60 -11.15 3.28
N ARG A 42 -20.14 -10.87 2.08
CA ARG A 42 -20.68 -9.54 1.77
C ARG A 42 -21.90 -9.15 2.62
N THR A 43 -22.72 -10.12 3.02
CA THR A 43 -23.89 -9.86 3.86
C THR A 43 -23.49 -9.57 5.30
N TYR A 44 -22.58 -10.36 5.87
CA TYR A 44 -22.27 -10.32 7.30
C TYR A 44 -21.02 -9.51 7.65
N GLN A 45 -19.98 -9.56 6.81
CA GLN A 45 -18.70 -8.90 7.06
C GLN A 45 -18.68 -7.51 6.44
N ARG A 46 -19.48 -6.60 7.03
CA ARG A 46 -19.63 -5.19 6.61
C ARG A 46 -18.70 -4.23 7.34
N GLN A 47 -17.92 -4.71 8.30
CA GLN A 47 -16.98 -3.89 9.04
C GLN A 47 -15.97 -3.23 8.10
N THR A 48 -15.79 -1.92 8.27
CA THR A 48 -14.88 -1.12 7.43
C THR A 48 -13.43 -1.16 7.93
N MET A 49 -13.22 -1.58 9.18
CA MET A 49 -11.91 -1.73 9.85
C MET A 49 -11.00 -0.50 9.67
N LEU A 50 -11.58 0.71 9.75
CA LEU A 50 -10.82 1.95 9.51
C LEU A 50 -9.58 2.09 10.41
N PRO A 51 -9.61 1.76 11.72
CA PRO A 51 -8.42 1.79 12.56
C PRO A 51 -7.31 0.84 12.05
N GLN A 52 -7.66 -0.41 11.74
CA GLN A 52 -6.69 -1.42 11.28
C GLN A 52 -6.15 -1.08 9.89
N ARG A 53 -6.98 -0.51 9.02
CA ARG A 53 -6.53 -0.03 7.70
C ARG A 53 -5.56 1.13 7.85
N LYS A 54 -5.83 2.05 8.78
CA LYS A 54 -4.90 3.13 9.11
C LYS A 54 -3.57 2.56 9.59
N GLU A 55 -3.59 1.65 10.56
CA GLU A 55 -2.38 0.98 11.06
C GLU A 55 -1.61 0.27 9.93
N ALA A 56 -2.30 -0.40 9.01
CA ALA A 56 -1.67 -1.04 7.86
C ALA A 56 -0.98 -0.03 6.93
N PHE A 57 -1.63 1.10 6.62
CA PHE A 57 -1.03 2.16 5.80
C PHE A 57 0.12 2.87 6.52
N ASP A 58 -0.01 3.11 7.82
CA ASP A 58 1.05 3.69 8.64
C ASP A 58 2.28 2.77 8.66
N ALA A 59 2.09 1.45 8.82
CA ALA A 59 3.16 0.46 8.78
C ALA A 59 3.83 0.38 7.40
N LEU A 60 3.05 0.38 6.31
CA LEU A 60 3.58 0.43 4.95
C LEU A 60 4.40 1.72 4.71
N GLY A 61 3.89 2.86 5.15
CA GLY A 61 4.59 4.15 5.05
C GLY A 61 5.91 4.14 5.81
N ALA A 62 5.90 3.66 7.07
CA ALA A 62 7.10 3.54 7.89
C ALA A 62 8.15 2.63 7.24
N HIS A 63 7.73 1.49 6.66
CA HIS A 63 8.62 0.57 5.96
C HIS A 63 9.25 1.22 4.72
N LEU A 64 8.46 1.89 3.88
CA LEU A 64 8.98 2.62 2.71
C LEU A 64 9.95 3.72 3.11
N THR A 65 9.64 4.45 4.18
CA THR A 65 10.52 5.46 4.75
C THR A 65 11.84 4.88 5.24
N GLN A 66 11.82 3.72 5.89
CA GLN A 66 13.04 3.03 6.31
C GLN A 66 13.91 2.61 5.12
N LEU A 67 13.29 2.19 4.01
CA LEU A 67 13.99 1.75 2.80
C LEU A 67 14.53 2.90 1.94
N LEU A 68 13.76 3.99 1.82
CA LEU A 68 13.99 5.04 0.82
C LEU A 68 14.37 6.39 1.44
N GLY A 69 14.36 6.51 2.77
CA GLY A 69 14.49 7.79 3.46
C GLY A 69 13.15 8.55 3.54
N MET A 70 13.20 9.82 3.93
CA MET A 70 12.00 10.64 4.06
C MET A 70 11.37 10.93 2.68
N PRO A 71 10.03 11.00 2.55
CA PRO A 71 9.36 11.18 1.26
C PRO A 71 9.75 12.43 0.47
N ASP A 72 10.15 13.50 1.17
CA ASP A 72 10.66 14.74 0.57
C ASP A 72 12.00 14.55 -0.16
N THR A 73 12.70 13.43 0.06
CA THR A 73 13.94 13.08 -0.63
C THR A 73 13.76 12.04 -1.74
N TRP A 74 12.54 11.55 -2.01
CA TRP A 74 12.31 10.44 -2.95
C TRP A 74 12.41 10.84 -4.42
N LEU A 75 12.21 12.11 -4.75
CA LEU A 75 12.34 12.63 -6.12
C LEU A 75 13.57 13.53 -6.22
N PRO A 76 14.27 13.56 -7.35
CA PRO A 76 15.30 14.56 -7.58
C PRO A 76 14.69 15.94 -7.40
N ARG A 77 15.36 16.80 -6.62
CA ARG A 77 15.02 18.22 -6.56
C ARG A 77 15.03 18.73 -8.00
N ALA A 78 13.99 19.47 -8.41
CA ALA A 78 14.00 20.10 -9.72
C ALA A 78 15.31 20.89 -9.85
N PRO A 79 16.08 20.74 -10.96
CA PRO A 79 17.31 21.48 -11.13
C PRO A 79 16.98 22.96 -11.00
N THR A 80 17.66 23.61 -10.06
CA THR A 80 17.58 25.06 -9.93
C THR A 80 18.48 25.66 -11.01
N GLY A 81 18.21 26.90 -11.46
CA GLY A 81 18.97 27.55 -12.55
C GLY A 81 20.47 27.77 -12.27
N GLU A 82 20.97 27.26 -11.14
CA GLU A 82 22.36 27.26 -10.68
C GLU A 82 23.10 25.95 -11.05
N ASP A 83 22.37 24.94 -11.53
CA ASP A 83 22.88 23.62 -11.94
C ASP A 83 23.19 23.54 -13.46
N ILE A 84 23.15 24.67 -14.20
CA ILE A 84 23.45 24.79 -15.64
C ILE A 84 24.73 25.61 -15.86
#